data_AF-A0A2W6BYJ1-F1
#
_entry.id   AF-A0A2W6BYJ1-F1
#
_cell.length_a   1.000
_cell.length_b   1.000
_cell.length_c   1.000
_cell.angle_alpha   90.00
_cell.angle_beta   90.00
_cell.angle_gamma   90.00
#
_symmetry.space_group_name_H-M   'P 1'
#
loop_
_entity.id
_entity.type
_entity.pdbx_description
1 polymer ?
#
loop_
_entity_poly.entity_id
_entity_poly.type
_entity_poly.pdbx_seq_one_letter_code
_entity_poly.pdbx_strand_id
1 'polypeptide(L)'
;MVVALCGVLGLAVLGLVAPAGAASPATISTTQVQYDLAGLGYLPFSGVDGIVGPQTQGATRAFQTDNCLTVDGIAGPQTDGALGTVVTRVQAAAGAGQDGLYGPNTRAAVQNYQAARGLAADGQAGPNTMAAMGITRVQNCQPPPPPPPPPPPPPPPSGGQSWGVDSTVAISQDSINAVNADAGAVPAVWGRYVSDCITCGTTITAGEVSLAHSNGIKILLISADLGSSHDTGSAAGTTDGQQAVSDAKANVNAPAGTLLVKDIETSTDASFLGAWYAAVEGAGYTPGFYLNPTHSDVNDAFCGAVGATPGFSSAIVHSYEPLVDGGPTGPSSAPPLANAAHFSCGGGVYDVYQYSQANGNDLYDQDVVSTDTPGLL
;
A
#
# COMPACT_ATOMS: atom_id res chain seq x y z
N MET A 1 -26.37 -88.43 11.33
CA MET A 1 -25.05 -87.89 10.92
C MET A 1 -25.26 -87.12 9.63
N VAL A 2 -25.16 -85.79 9.71
CA VAL A 2 -24.72 -84.80 8.70
C VAL A 2 -25.23 -83.48 9.26
N VAL A 3 -24.36 -82.73 9.95
CA VAL A 3 -24.60 -81.33 10.31
C VAL A 3 -23.59 -80.52 9.52
N ALA A 4 -24.10 -79.63 8.68
CA ALA A 4 -23.32 -78.71 7.87
C ALA A 4 -22.70 -77.61 8.76
N LEU A 5 -21.41 -77.35 8.58
CA LEU A 5 -20.73 -76.19 9.15
C LEU A 5 -21.18 -74.92 8.40
N CYS A 6 -21.84 -73.99 9.11
CA CYS A 6 -21.90 -72.58 8.73
C CYS A 6 -20.65 -71.88 9.26
N GLY A 7 -19.77 -71.43 8.36
CA GLY A 7 -18.74 -70.44 8.68
C GLY A 7 -19.37 -69.05 8.73
N VAL A 8 -19.31 -68.38 9.87
CA VAL A 8 -19.62 -66.95 10.00
C VAL A 8 -18.29 -66.20 10.03
N LEU A 9 -17.99 -65.44 8.98
CA LEU A 9 -16.95 -64.42 9.01
C LEU A 9 -17.41 -63.29 9.94
N GLY A 10 -16.70 -63.09 11.04
CA GLY A 10 -16.83 -61.90 11.88
C GLY A 10 -16.23 -60.69 11.18
N LEU A 11 -17.07 -59.71 10.84
CA LEU A 11 -16.65 -58.38 10.40
C LEU A 11 -16.31 -57.55 11.64
N ALA A 12 -15.03 -57.42 11.97
CA ALA A 12 -14.57 -56.50 13.02
C ALA A 12 -14.62 -55.07 12.47
N VAL A 13 -15.61 -54.28 12.91
CA VAL A 13 -15.65 -52.83 12.67
C VAL A 13 -14.67 -52.18 13.64
N LEU A 14 -13.45 -51.91 13.16
CA LEU A 14 -12.54 -50.98 13.83
C LEU A 14 -13.18 -49.58 13.73
N GLY A 15 -13.80 -49.12 14.81
CA GLY A 15 -14.16 -47.72 14.95
C GLY A 15 -12.87 -46.90 15.07
N LEU A 16 -12.52 -46.18 14.00
CA LEU A 16 -11.56 -45.08 14.11
C LEU A 16 -12.17 -44.04 15.07
N VAL A 17 -11.61 -43.97 16.28
CA VAL A 17 -11.77 -42.79 17.11
C VAL A 17 -10.95 -41.70 16.43
N ALA A 18 -11.63 -40.80 15.71
CA ALA A 18 -10.98 -39.59 15.22
C ALA A 18 -10.37 -38.86 16.44
N PRO A 19 -9.09 -38.44 16.39
CA PRO A 19 -8.57 -37.60 17.46
C PRO A 19 -9.41 -36.32 17.48
N ALA A 20 -9.81 -35.89 18.69
CA ALA A 20 -10.44 -34.61 18.89
C ALA A 20 -9.60 -33.55 18.17
N GLY A 21 -10.20 -32.87 17.19
CA GLY A 21 -9.52 -31.83 16.44
C GLY A 21 -8.95 -30.82 17.43
N ALA A 22 -7.64 -30.61 17.38
CA ALA A 22 -7.03 -29.47 18.04
C ALA A 22 -7.79 -28.23 17.55
N ALA A 23 -8.45 -27.53 18.46
CA ALA A 23 -9.08 -26.26 18.15
C ALA A 23 -8.00 -25.37 17.52
N SER A 24 -8.23 -24.88 16.31
CA SER A 24 -7.42 -23.81 15.74
C SER A 24 -7.33 -22.69 16.78
N PRO A 25 -6.14 -22.09 17.03
CA PRO A 25 -6.07 -20.95 17.93
C PRO A 25 -7.09 -19.91 17.44
N ALA A 26 -7.98 -19.47 18.34
CA ALA A 26 -8.99 -18.48 18.00
C ALA A 26 -8.28 -17.26 17.44
N THR A 27 -8.54 -16.93 16.18
CA THR A 27 -8.02 -15.71 15.54
C THR A 27 -8.54 -14.52 16.34
N ILE A 28 -7.64 -13.70 16.89
CA ILE A 28 -8.03 -12.48 17.59
C ILE A 28 -8.62 -11.53 16.54
N SER A 29 -9.77 -10.91 16.85
CA SER A 29 -10.39 -9.98 15.90
C SER A 29 -9.54 -8.70 15.77
N THR A 30 -9.59 -8.05 14.60
CA THR A 30 -8.90 -6.77 14.37
C THR A 30 -9.21 -5.74 15.45
N THR A 31 -10.48 -5.60 15.81
CA THR A 31 -10.91 -4.68 16.86
C THR A 31 -10.24 -5.01 18.20
N GLN A 32 -10.07 -6.30 18.53
CA GLN A 32 -9.41 -6.70 19.77
C GLN A 32 -7.90 -6.41 19.74
N VAL A 33 -7.23 -6.66 18.62
CA VAL A 33 -5.82 -6.24 18.42
C VAL A 33 -5.66 -4.74 18.62
N GLN A 34 -6.55 -3.93 18.05
CA GLN A 34 -6.53 -2.47 18.25
C GLN A 34 -6.77 -2.07 19.70
N TYR A 35 -7.67 -2.76 20.42
CA TYR A 35 -7.86 -2.54 21.86
C TYR A 35 -6.61 -2.90 22.66
N ASP A 36 -5.93 -3.98 22.31
CA ASP A 36 -4.69 -4.40 22.97
C ASP A 36 -3.59 -3.36 22.70
N LEU A 37 -3.37 -2.96 21.44
CA LEU A 37 -2.42 -1.91 21.07
C LEU A 37 -2.75 -0.58 21.75
N ALA A 38 -4.02 -0.20 21.82
CA ALA A 38 -4.45 1.04 22.43
C ALA A 38 -4.30 1.02 23.96
N GLY A 39 -4.66 -0.10 24.57
CA GLY A 39 -4.48 -0.35 25.99
C GLY A 39 -3.00 -0.34 26.39
N LEU A 40 -2.13 -0.85 25.53
CA LEU A 40 -0.67 -0.77 25.71
C LEU A 40 -0.09 0.57 25.25
N GLY A 41 -0.90 1.54 24.79
CA GLY A 41 -0.45 2.89 24.43
C GLY A 41 0.37 3.00 23.14
N TYR A 42 0.22 2.05 22.20
CA TYR A 42 0.75 2.17 20.82
C TYR A 42 -0.26 2.81 19.86
N LEU A 43 -1.55 2.79 20.23
CA LEU A 43 -2.65 3.36 19.45
C LEU A 43 -3.50 4.26 20.39
N PRO A 44 -4.07 5.38 19.93
CA PRO A 44 -5.09 6.06 20.72
C PRO A 44 -6.37 5.22 20.74
N PHE A 45 -7.13 5.23 21.84
CA PHE A 45 -8.42 4.53 21.89
C PHE A 45 -9.42 5.02 20.82
N SER A 46 -9.27 6.25 20.32
CA SER A 46 -10.07 6.78 19.21
C SER A 46 -9.74 6.14 17.86
N GLY A 47 -8.61 5.43 17.75
CA GLY A 47 -8.21 4.68 16.55
C GLY A 47 -8.72 3.24 16.53
N VAL A 48 -9.58 2.84 17.48
CA VAL A 48 -10.23 1.51 17.48
C VAL A 48 -11.50 1.57 16.64
N ASP A 49 -11.39 1.18 15.37
CA ASP A 49 -12.46 1.24 14.37
C ASP A 49 -12.77 -0.13 13.71
N GLY A 50 -12.01 -1.17 14.04
CA GLY A 50 -12.10 -2.49 13.45
C GLY A 50 -11.42 -2.64 12.08
N ILE A 51 -10.72 -1.61 11.61
CA ILE A 51 -10.07 -1.56 10.29
C ILE A 51 -8.55 -1.65 10.46
N VAL A 52 -7.89 -2.49 9.66
CA VAL A 52 -6.40 -2.55 9.63
C VAL A 52 -5.85 -1.41 8.75
N GLY A 53 -6.07 -0.17 9.19
CA GLY A 53 -5.54 1.02 8.53
C GLY A 53 -4.11 1.40 8.98
N PRO A 54 -3.54 2.49 8.44
CA PRO A 54 -2.18 2.95 8.74
C PRO A 54 -1.87 3.09 10.24
N GLN A 55 -2.83 3.61 11.02
CA GLN A 55 -2.64 3.76 12.47
C GLN A 55 -2.48 2.41 13.18
N THR A 56 -3.27 1.41 12.80
CA THR A 56 -3.19 0.04 13.35
C THR A 56 -1.87 -0.63 12.97
N GLN A 57 -1.43 -0.49 11.72
CA GLN A 57 -0.18 -1.08 11.23
C GLN A 57 1.05 -0.41 11.87
N GLY A 58 1.07 0.93 11.96
CA GLY A 58 2.13 1.67 12.64
C GLY A 58 2.24 1.31 14.13
N ALA A 59 1.09 1.22 14.81
CA ALA A 59 1.04 0.75 16.20
C ALA A 59 1.55 -0.70 16.33
N THR A 60 1.23 -1.56 15.37
CA THR A 60 1.70 -2.96 15.33
C THR A 60 3.22 -3.03 15.13
N ARG A 61 3.80 -2.26 14.21
CA ARG A 61 5.26 -2.20 14.01
C ARG A 61 5.99 -1.69 15.25
N ALA A 62 5.46 -0.66 15.90
CA ALA A 62 6.03 -0.14 17.14
C ALA A 62 6.01 -1.21 18.25
N PHE A 63 4.90 -1.93 18.39
CA PHE A 63 4.80 -3.05 19.32
C PHE A 63 5.79 -4.18 18.99
N GLN A 64 5.89 -4.57 17.73
CA GLN A 64 6.80 -5.61 17.26
C GLN A 64 8.26 -5.25 17.52
N THR A 65 8.62 -3.99 17.25
CA THR A 65 9.96 -3.43 17.53
C THR A 65 10.30 -3.52 19.01
N ASP A 66 9.37 -3.08 19.87
CA ASP A 66 9.56 -3.10 21.31
C ASP A 66 9.61 -4.53 21.89
N ASN A 67 9.14 -5.55 21.16
CA ASN A 67 9.02 -6.93 21.66
C ASN A 67 9.87 -7.97 20.91
N CYS A 68 10.87 -7.53 20.14
CA CYS A 68 11.78 -8.41 19.37
C CYS A 68 11.06 -9.34 18.39
N LEU A 69 9.97 -8.88 17.78
CA LEU A 69 9.24 -9.62 16.75
C LEU A 69 9.70 -9.20 15.36
N THR A 70 9.32 -9.98 14.34
CA THR A 70 9.39 -9.52 12.95
C THR A 70 8.56 -8.25 12.81
N VAL A 71 9.17 -7.17 12.34
CA VAL A 71 8.53 -5.85 12.22
C VAL A 71 7.86 -5.73 10.84
N ASP A 72 6.81 -6.52 10.63
CA ASP A 72 6.05 -6.56 9.37
C ASP A 72 4.75 -5.73 9.41
N GLY A 73 4.37 -5.21 10.59
CA GLY A 73 3.14 -4.44 10.80
C GLY A 73 1.86 -5.28 10.80
N ILE A 74 2.00 -6.62 10.77
CA ILE A 74 0.89 -7.56 10.71
C ILE A 74 0.68 -8.21 12.07
N ALA A 75 -0.55 -8.15 12.57
CA ALA A 75 -0.97 -8.89 13.75
C ALA A 75 -1.25 -10.36 13.39
N GLY A 76 -0.16 -11.13 13.21
CA GLY A 76 -0.20 -12.58 13.02
C GLY A 76 -0.03 -13.34 14.35
N PRO A 77 -0.01 -14.69 14.33
CA PRO A 77 0.00 -15.51 15.55
C PRO A 77 1.12 -15.18 16.55
N GLN A 78 2.29 -14.75 16.06
CA GLN A 78 3.40 -14.32 16.93
C GLN A 78 3.11 -12.98 17.62
N THR A 79 2.61 -12.00 16.87
CA THR A 79 2.19 -10.69 17.39
C THR A 79 1.04 -10.83 18.37
N ASP A 80 0.01 -11.62 18.02
CA ASP A 80 -1.16 -11.87 18.88
C ASP A 80 -0.76 -12.51 20.21
N GLY A 81 0.10 -13.55 20.16
CA GLY A 81 0.60 -14.21 21.36
C GLY A 81 1.44 -13.28 22.25
N ALA A 82 2.25 -12.42 21.64
CA ALA A 82 3.03 -11.42 22.36
C ALA A 82 2.15 -10.34 23.00
N LEU A 83 1.16 -9.81 22.25
CA LEU A 83 0.17 -8.86 22.77
C LEU A 83 -0.51 -9.44 24.00
N GLY A 84 -1.08 -10.64 23.89
CA GLY A 84 -1.75 -11.30 25.00
C GLY A 84 -0.83 -11.52 26.21
N THR A 85 0.44 -11.84 25.99
CA THR A 85 1.44 -11.99 27.07
C THR A 85 1.72 -10.67 27.79
N VAL A 86 1.84 -9.56 27.05
CA VAL A 86 2.05 -8.23 27.65
C VAL A 86 0.79 -7.76 28.38
N VAL A 87 -0.39 -7.93 27.77
CA VAL A 87 -1.69 -7.61 28.37
C VAL A 87 -1.90 -8.38 29.68
N THR A 88 -1.58 -9.67 29.71
CA THR A 88 -1.66 -10.50 30.92
C THR A 88 -0.80 -9.96 32.07
N ARG A 89 0.43 -9.49 31.75
CA ARG A 89 1.31 -8.84 32.75
C ARG A 89 0.70 -7.55 33.29
N VAL A 90 0.11 -6.73 32.41
CA VAL A 90 -0.60 -5.51 32.82
C VAL A 90 -1.79 -5.84 33.71
N GLN A 91 -2.61 -6.84 33.33
CA GLN A 91 -3.75 -7.30 34.12
C GLN A 91 -3.34 -7.76 35.51
N ALA A 92 -2.27 -8.55 35.61
CA ALA A 92 -1.72 -8.99 36.89
C ALA A 92 -1.29 -7.80 37.78
N ALA A 93 -0.58 -6.83 37.21
CA ALA A 93 -0.12 -5.65 37.96
C ALA A 93 -1.27 -4.70 38.37
N ALA A 94 -2.30 -4.59 37.53
CA ALA A 94 -3.48 -3.76 37.78
C ALA A 94 -4.53 -4.43 38.70
N GLY A 95 -4.41 -5.75 38.95
CA GLY A 95 -5.40 -6.52 39.72
C GLY A 95 -6.67 -6.89 38.94
N ALA A 96 -6.57 -7.00 37.62
CA ALA A 96 -7.66 -7.45 36.75
C ALA A 96 -7.63 -8.97 36.52
N GLY A 97 -8.72 -9.52 35.97
CA GLY A 97 -8.72 -10.88 35.43
C GLY A 97 -7.70 -11.01 34.29
N GLN A 98 -6.92 -12.10 34.31
CA GLN A 98 -5.78 -12.33 33.41
C GLN A 98 -6.20 -13.15 32.19
N ASP A 99 -7.11 -12.61 31.37
CA ASP A 99 -7.60 -13.25 30.15
C ASP A 99 -6.77 -12.92 28.90
N GLY A 100 -5.76 -12.04 29.04
CA GLY A 100 -4.88 -11.64 27.94
C GLY A 100 -5.51 -10.66 26.96
N LEU A 101 -6.73 -10.15 27.23
CA LEU A 101 -7.45 -9.24 26.35
C LEU A 101 -7.65 -7.87 27.04
N TYR A 102 -7.28 -6.79 26.34
CA TYR A 102 -7.38 -5.45 26.89
C TYR A 102 -8.79 -4.89 26.71
N GLY A 103 -9.76 -5.48 27.42
CA GLY A 103 -11.15 -5.06 27.42
C GLY A 103 -11.48 -3.93 28.42
N PRO A 104 -12.76 -3.54 28.52
CA PRO A 104 -13.24 -2.49 29.43
C PRO A 104 -12.87 -2.72 30.91
N ASN A 105 -12.88 -3.97 31.37
CA ASN A 105 -12.51 -4.33 32.73
C ASN A 105 -11.02 -4.10 33.00
N THR A 106 -10.16 -4.49 32.05
CA THR A 106 -8.70 -4.23 32.11
C THR A 106 -8.45 -2.72 32.13
N ARG A 107 -9.10 -1.97 31.23
CA ARG A 107 -8.98 -0.51 31.18
C ARG A 107 -9.37 0.15 32.51
N ALA A 108 -10.51 -0.21 33.09
CA ALA A 108 -10.96 0.33 34.37
C ALA A 108 -9.99 0.01 35.53
N ALA A 109 -9.44 -1.21 35.55
CA ALA A 109 -8.42 -1.59 36.53
C ALA A 109 -7.13 -0.76 36.38
N VAL A 110 -6.70 -0.51 35.13
CA VAL A 110 -5.53 0.35 34.87
C VAL A 110 -5.80 1.80 35.28
N GLN A 111 -7.00 2.35 35.02
CA GLN A 111 -7.38 3.68 35.51
C GLN A 111 -7.31 3.79 37.03
N ASN A 112 -7.82 2.78 37.74
CA ASN A 112 -7.74 2.73 39.21
C ASN A 112 -6.30 2.61 39.70
N TYR A 113 -5.48 1.78 39.05
CA TYR A 113 -4.07 1.63 39.34
C TYR A 113 -3.31 2.96 39.17
N GLN A 114 -3.57 3.67 38.06
CA GLN A 114 -2.99 4.97 37.74
C GLN A 114 -3.39 6.02 38.77
N ALA A 115 -4.69 6.14 39.08
CA ALA A 115 -5.21 7.08 40.08
C ALA A 115 -4.60 6.87 41.47
N ALA A 116 -4.47 5.61 41.91
CA ALA A 116 -3.85 5.26 43.20
C ALA A 116 -2.36 5.62 43.29
N ARG A 117 -1.70 5.87 42.16
CA ARG A 117 -0.26 6.18 42.08
C ARG A 117 0.03 7.59 41.55
N GLY A 118 -1.00 8.43 41.40
CA GLY A 118 -0.85 9.79 40.90
C GLY A 118 -0.39 9.88 39.44
N LEU A 119 -0.68 8.86 38.62
CA LEU A 119 -0.48 8.89 37.17
C LEU A 119 -1.74 9.43 36.49
N ALA A 120 -1.63 9.83 35.21
CA ALA A 120 -2.79 10.13 34.39
C ALA A 120 -3.70 8.88 34.30
N ALA A 121 -4.96 9.01 34.71
CA ALA A 121 -5.93 7.90 34.75
C ALA A 121 -6.66 7.72 33.39
N ASP A 122 -5.88 7.63 32.30
CA ASP A 122 -6.39 7.49 30.93
C ASP A 122 -6.79 6.05 30.56
N GLY A 123 -6.35 5.07 31.37
CA GLY A 123 -6.60 3.65 31.16
C GLY A 123 -5.67 2.99 30.14
N GLN A 124 -4.65 3.70 29.66
CA GLN A 124 -3.58 3.15 28.84
C GLN A 124 -2.38 2.78 29.71
N ALA A 125 -1.96 1.52 29.68
CA ALA A 125 -0.67 1.10 30.17
C ALA A 125 0.46 1.54 29.23
N GLY A 126 0.64 2.86 29.06
CA GLY A 126 1.75 3.45 28.31
C GLY A 126 3.09 3.37 29.07
N PRO A 127 4.17 3.99 28.56
CA PRO A 127 5.52 3.87 29.13
C PRO A 127 5.62 4.17 30.63
N ASN A 128 4.99 5.27 31.09
CA ASN A 128 5.02 5.67 32.50
C ASN A 128 4.25 4.68 33.39
N THR A 129 3.11 4.17 32.91
CA THR A 129 2.31 3.20 33.64
C THR A 129 3.00 1.83 33.69
N MET A 130 3.56 1.35 32.59
CA MET A 130 4.33 0.10 32.59
C MET A 130 5.58 0.18 33.48
N ALA A 131 6.29 1.31 33.49
CA ALA A 131 7.41 1.54 34.39
C ALA A 131 6.98 1.46 35.86
N ALA A 132 5.86 2.10 36.23
CA ALA A 132 5.30 2.00 37.58
C ALA A 132 4.86 0.58 37.95
N MET A 133 4.38 -0.20 36.96
CA MET A 133 4.03 -1.62 37.11
C MET A 133 5.25 -2.55 37.18
N GLY A 134 6.46 -2.05 36.92
CA GLY A 134 7.66 -2.89 36.82
C GLY A 134 7.69 -3.79 35.59
N ILE A 135 6.94 -3.44 34.54
CA ILE A 135 6.86 -4.19 33.29
C ILE A 135 7.85 -3.59 32.29
N THR A 136 8.81 -4.40 31.84
CA THR A 136 9.69 -4.03 30.73
C THR A 136 8.88 -3.97 29.44
N ARG A 137 8.62 -2.75 28.95
CA ARG A 137 7.92 -2.49 27.69
C ARG A 137 8.80 -2.83 26.48
N VAL A 138 9.99 -2.24 26.45
CA VAL A 138 10.97 -2.38 25.36
C VAL A 138 11.96 -3.46 25.78
N GLN A 139 11.95 -4.57 25.05
CA GLN A 139 12.92 -5.64 25.21
C GLN A 139 14.26 -5.19 24.61
N ASN A 140 15.38 -5.54 25.25
CA ASN A 140 16.72 -5.25 24.73
C ASN A 140 17.06 -6.22 23.60
N CYS A 141 16.47 -5.99 22.43
CA CYS A 141 16.88 -6.63 21.19
C CYS A 141 18.09 -5.84 20.65
N GLN A 142 19.17 -6.51 20.24
CA GLN A 142 20.11 -5.82 19.35
C GLN A 142 19.34 -5.44 18.09
N PRO A 143 19.38 -4.18 17.64
CA PRO A 143 18.86 -3.84 16.32
C PRO A 143 19.57 -4.76 15.32
N PRO A 144 18.87 -5.38 14.35
CA PRO A 144 19.56 -5.98 13.24
C PRO A 144 20.50 -4.91 12.64
N PRO A 145 21.73 -5.26 12.24
CA PRO A 145 22.60 -4.32 11.56
C PRO A 145 21.82 -3.71 10.40
N PRO A 146 21.92 -2.39 10.16
CA PRO A 146 21.25 -1.77 9.03
C PRO A 146 21.67 -2.54 7.77
N PRO A 147 20.73 -2.82 6.84
CA PRO A 147 21.10 -3.38 5.56
C PRO A 147 22.20 -2.49 4.94
N PRO A 148 23.15 -3.09 4.18
CA PRO A 148 24.10 -2.27 3.43
C PRO A 148 23.34 -1.22 2.64
N PRO A 149 23.88 0.02 2.52
CA PRO A 149 23.22 1.07 1.76
C PRO A 149 22.87 0.51 0.38
N PRO A 150 21.66 0.78 -0.12
CA PRO A 150 21.30 0.34 -1.46
C PRO A 150 22.36 0.83 -2.44
N PRO A 151 22.63 0.07 -3.52
CA PRO A 151 23.46 0.60 -4.60
C PRO A 151 22.93 1.99 -4.97
N PRO A 152 23.83 2.95 -5.28
CA PRO A 152 23.40 4.28 -5.68
C PRO A 152 22.32 4.15 -6.77
N PRO A 153 21.26 4.98 -6.73
CA PRO A 153 20.23 4.93 -7.75
C PRO A 153 20.89 4.93 -9.13
N PRO A 154 20.34 4.20 -10.11
CA PRO A 154 20.83 4.30 -11.47
C PRO A 154 20.98 5.78 -11.84
N PRO A 155 22.06 6.18 -12.54
CA PRO A 155 22.22 7.56 -12.95
C PRO A 155 20.92 8.04 -13.62
N PRO A 156 20.48 9.29 -13.38
CA PRO A 156 19.30 9.81 -14.02
C PRO A 156 19.40 9.57 -15.53
N PRO A 157 18.28 9.29 -16.22
CA PRO A 157 18.28 9.05 -17.66
C PRO A 157 19.15 10.09 -18.35
N SER A 158 20.11 9.64 -19.15
CA SER A 158 20.96 10.51 -19.96
C SER A 158 20.20 11.13 -21.15
N GLY A 159 18.91 10.85 -21.27
CA GLY A 159 17.98 11.41 -22.23
C GLY A 159 17.49 12.80 -21.85
N GLY A 160 16.91 13.51 -22.81
CA GLY A 160 16.22 14.76 -22.53
C GLY A 160 14.95 14.53 -21.70
N GLN A 161 14.27 15.61 -21.36
CA GLN A 161 12.90 15.55 -20.84
C GLN A 161 11.94 16.18 -21.83
N SER A 162 10.73 15.66 -21.85
CA SER A 162 9.57 16.20 -22.54
C SER A 162 8.62 16.82 -21.51
N TRP A 163 7.90 17.84 -21.92
CA TRP A 163 6.82 18.41 -21.11
C TRP A 163 5.50 17.75 -21.49
N GLY A 164 4.69 17.44 -20.50
CA GLY A 164 3.40 16.79 -20.66
C GLY A 164 2.37 17.34 -19.69
N VAL A 165 1.16 16.82 -19.83
CA VAL A 165 0.03 17.10 -18.94
C VAL A 165 -0.71 15.81 -18.68
N ASP A 166 -1.56 15.78 -17.67
CA ASP A 166 -2.59 14.75 -17.52
C ASP A 166 -3.93 15.39 -17.17
N SER A 167 -5.02 14.66 -17.44
CA SER A 167 -6.35 15.19 -17.16
C SER A 167 -7.39 14.12 -16.91
N THR A 168 -8.35 14.44 -16.06
CA THR A 168 -9.58 13.67 -15.84
C THR A 168 -10.59 13.82 -16.98
N VAL A 169 -10.56 14.98 -17.65
CA VAL A 169 -11.40 15.30 -18.81
C VAL A 169 -10.81 14.74 -20.11
N ALA A 170 -11.69 14.46 -21.06
CA ALA A 170 -11.33 13.89 -22.36
C ALA A 170 -10.48 14.85 -23.20
N ILE A 171 -9.57 14.27 -24.00
CA ILE A 171 -8.78 15.04 -24.97
C ILE A 171 -9.69 15.50 -26.10
N SER A 172 -9.74 16.81 -26.31
CA SER A 172 -10.44 17.43 -27.44
C SER A 172 -9.52 18.42 -28.14
N GLN A 173 -9.86 18.83 -29.36
CA GLN A 173 -9.07 19.87 -30.03
C GLN A 173 -9.08 21.18 -29.22
N ASP A 174 -10.19 21.47 -28.55
CA ASP A 174 -10.32 22.64 -27.69
C ASP A 174 -9.43 22.54 -26.45
N SER A 175 -9.32 21.36 -25.83
CA SER A 175 -8.41 21.18 -24.69
C SER A 175 -6.94 21.29 -25.11
N ILE A 176 -6.55 20.72 -26.26
CA ILE A 176 -5.21 20.88 -26.83
C ILE A 176 -4.89 22.35 -27.09
N ASN A 177 -5.85 23.09 -27.68
CA ASN A 177 -5.68 24.50 -27.96
C ASN A 177 -5.59 25.33 -26.67
N ALA A 178 -6.36 24.98 -25.64
CA ALA A 178 -6.31 25.64 -24.33
C ALA A 178 -4.95 25.43 -23.65
N VAL A 179 -4.46 24.19 -23.58
CA VAL A 179 -3.11 23.90 -23.05
C VAL A 179 -2.04 24.69 -23.79
N ASN A 180 -2.08 24.73 -25.12
CA ASN A 180 -1.12 25.51 -25.90
C ASN A 180 -1.24 27.03 -25.70
N ALA A 181 -2.45 27.55 -25.47
CA ALA A 181 -2.65 28.96 -25.18
C ALA A 181 -2.11 29.35 -23.79
N ASP A 182 -2.32 28.48 -22.79
CA ASP A 182 -1.97 28.74 -21.39
C ASP A 182 -0.49 28.47 -21.12
N ALA A 183 0.03 27.35 -21.60
CA ALA A 183 1.41 26.90 -21.38
C ALA A 183 2.37 27.30 -22.52
N GLY A 184 1.86 27.83 -23.63
CA GLY A 184 2.68 28.26 -24.78
C GLY A 184 3.26 27.11 -25.62
N ALA A 185 2.81 25.88 -25.42
CA ALA A 185 3.20 24.72 -26.20
C ALA A 185 2.12 23.62 -26.18
N VAL A 186 2.06 22.83 -27.26
CA VAL A 186 1.34 21.55 -27.27
C VAL A 186 2.13 20.54 -26.43
N PRO A 187 1.49 19.79 -25.51
CA PRO A 187 2.18 18.81 -24.68
C PRO A 187 2.69 17.65 -25.53
N ALA A 188 3.88 17.14 -25.22
CA ALA A 188 4.45 15.98 -25.92
C ALA A 188 3.84 14.66 -25.43
N VAL A 189 3.35 14.64 -24.19
CA VAL A 189 2.72 13.50 -23.53
C VAL A 189 1.44 13.96 -22.85
N TRP A 190 0.38 13.15 -22.94
CA TRP A 190 -0.87 13.38 -22.23
C TRP A 190 -1.28 12.15 -21.42
N GLY A 191 -1.33 12.28 -20.09
CA GLY A 191 -1.83 11.27 -19.16
C GLY A 191 -3.35 11.16 -19.17
N ARG A 192 -3.86 9.95 -19.38
CA ARG A 192 -5.31 9.69 -19.43
C ARG A 192 -5.69 8.37 -18.81
N TYR A 193 -6.84 8.37 -18.15
CA TYR A 193 -7.38 7.21 -17.46
C TYR A 193 -7.93 6.17 -18.45
N VAL A 194 -7.38 4.96 -18.40
CA VAL A 194 -7.78 3.82 -19.25
C VAL A 194 -8.90 2.99 -18.65
N SER A 195 -9.14 3.14 -17.37
CA SER A 195 -10.15 2.40 -16.61
C SER A 195 -11.23 3.33 -16.03
N ASP A 196 -12.40 2.77 -15.72
CA ASP A 196 -13.53 3.55 -15.21
C ASP A 196 -13.28 3.93 -13.75
N CYS A 197 -12.95 5.19 -13.54
CA CYS A 197 -12.91 5.78 -12.22
C CYS A 197 -14.27 6.41 -11.93
N ILE A 198 -15.13 5.69 -11.21
CA ILE A 198 -16.53 6.03 -10.92
C ILE A 198 -16.71 7.48 -10.44
N THR A 199 -15.70 8.06 -9.78
CA THR A 199 -15.75 9.42 -9.22
C THR A 199 -14.74 10.42 -9.80
N CYS A 200 -13.73 9.99 -10.55
CA CYS A 200 -12.62 10.89 -10.92
C CYS A 200 -12.53 11.32 -12.39
N GLY A 201 -13.26 10.72 -13.34
CA GLY A 201 -13.22 11.28 -14.71
C GLY A 201 -13.78 10.41 -15.83
N THR A 202 -13.35 10.72 -17.05
CA THR A 202 -13.74 9.99 -18.27
C THR A 202 -12.68 8.99 -18.68
N THR A 203 -13.10 7.79 -19.08
CA THR A 203 -12.24 6.78 -19.68
C THR A 203 -11.82 7.19 -21.10
N ILE A 204 -10.54 7.05 -21.42
CA ILE A 204 -10.01 7.35 -22.76
C ILE A 204 -10.62 6.44 -23.82
N THR A 205 -10.88 7.02 -24.99
CA THR A 205 -11.39 6.34 -26.18
C THR A 205 -10.34 6.23 -27.28
N ALA A 206 -10.50 5.26 -28.18
CA ALA A 206 -9.67 5.19 -29.41
C ALA A 206 -9.74 6.46 -30.28
N GLY A 207 -10.84 7.23 -30.18
CA GLY A 207 -10.97 8.53 -30.84
C GLY A 207 -10.05 9.60 -30.25
N GLU A 208 -9.95 9.67 -28.92
CA GLU A 208 -8.98 10.53 -28.22
C GLU A 208 -7.54 10.17 -28.58
N VAL A 209 -7.20 8.87 -28.57
CA VAL A 209 -5.86 8.39 -28.97
C VAL A 209 -5.53 8.85 -30.39
N SER A 210 -6.46 8.67 -31.33
CA SER A 210 -6.26 9.10 -32.72
C SER A 210 -6.06 10.62 -32.84
N LEU A 211 -6.82 11.40 -32.08
CA LEU A 211 -6.69 12.86 -32.04
C LEU A 211 -5.34 13.29 -31.47
N ALA A 212 -4.93 12.72 -30.34
CA ALA A 212 -3.65 13.00 -29.70
C ALA A 212 -2.48 12.70 -30.64
N HIS A 213 -2.47 11.50 -31.25
CA HIS A 213 -1.42 11.10 -32.19
C HIS A 213 -1.38 11.99 -33.43
N SER A 214 -2.53 12.46 -33.92
CA SER A 214 -2.57 13.41 -35.06
C SER A 214 -1.97 14.77 -34.72
N ASN A 215 -1.91 15.13 -33.44
CA ASN A 215 -1.25 16.33 -32.91
C ASN A 215 0.19 16.05 -32.41
N GLY A 216 0.73 14.86 -32.63
CA GLY A 216 2.08 14.48 -32.21
C GLY A 216 2.23 14.24 -30.70
N ILE A 217 1.13 14.01 -30.00
CA ILE A 217 1.06 13.80 -28.56
C ILE A 217 1.06 12.29 -28.29
N LYS A 218 1.95 11.81 -27.43
CA LYS A 218 1.93 10.42 -26.93
C LYS A 218 1.00 10.29 -25.73
N ILE A 219 0.51 9.10 -25.45
CA ILE A 219 -0.39 8.85 -24.33
C ILE A 219 0.30 8.07 -23.21
N LEU A 220 0.19 8.59 -21.99
CA LEU A 220 0.50 7.87 -20.76
C LEU A 220 -0.80 7.29 -20.20
N LEU A 221 -0.95 5.96 -20.21
CA LEU A 221 -2.17 5.31 -19.73
C LEU A 221 -2.12 5.13 -18.21
N ILE A 222 -3.14 5.66 -17.54
CA ILE A 222 -3.29 5.63 -16.08
C ILE A 222 -4.46 4.71 -15.73
N SER A 223 -4.29 3.85 -14.74
CA SER A 223 -5.35 3.03 -14.15
C SER A 223 -5.65 3.56 -12.76
N ALA A 224 -6.90 4.00 -12.55
CA ALA A 224 -7.39 4.46 -11.23
C ALA A 224 -7.66 3.28 -10.28
N ASP A 225 -8.20 3.57 -9.08
CA ASP A 225 -8.74 2.54 -8.18
C ASP A 225 -9.94 1.83 -8.84
N LEU A 226 -9.72 0.57 -9.21
CA LEU A 226 -10.71 -0.28 -9.83
C LEU A 226 -11.54 -0.97 -8.75
N GLY A 227 -12.45 -0.23 -8.13
CA GLY A 227 -13.45 -0.74 -7.20
C GLY A 227 -13.25 -0.27 -5.76
N SER A 228 -13.24 -1.21 -4.80
CA SER A 228 -13.01 -0.94 -3.36
C SER A 228 -11.72 -1.60 -2.88
N SER A 229 -10.70 -1.65 -3.75
CA SER A 229 -9.48 -2.41 -3.50
C SER A 229 -8.66 -1.79 -2.37
N HIS A 230 -8.80 -0.47 -2.15
CA HIS A 230 -7.99 0.33 -1.24
C HIS A 230 -6.49 0.11 -1.47
N ASP A 231 -6.09 -0.33 -2.67
CA ASP A 231 -4.74 -0.65 -3.09
C ASP A 231 -3.95 -1.52 -2.08
N THR A 232 -4.60 -2.50 -1.46
CA THR A 232 -4.01 -3.37 -0.43
C THR A 232 -4.28 -4.87 -0.69
N GLY A 233 -3.29 -5.70 -0.37
CA GLY A 233 -3.35 -7.14 -0.53
C GLY A 233 -3.05 -7.65 -1.95
N SER A 234 -2.36 -8.78 -2.02
CA SER A 234 -1.94 -9.39 -3.29
C SER A 234 -3.08 -9.87 -4.20
N ALA A 235 -4.21 -10.31 -3.63
CA ALA A 235 -5.38 -10.72 -4.42
C ALA A 235 -6.01 -9.52 -5.13
N ALA A 236 -6.10 -8.38 -4.46
CA ALA A 236 -6.57 -7.13 -5.04
C ALA A 236 -5.59 -6.63 -6.10
N GLY A 237 -4.29 -6.60 -5.81
CA GLY A 237 -3.27 -6.16 -6.78
C GLY A 237 -3.27 -7.01 -8.06
N THR A 238 -3.42 -8.34 -7.93
CA THR A 238 -3.54 -9.23 -9.09
C THR A 238 -4.79 -8.92 -9.92
N THR A 239 -5.93 -8.76 -9.25
CA THR A 239 -7.22 -8.51 -9.93
C THR A 239 -7.23 -7.15 -10.61
N ASP A 240 -6.74 -6.12 -9.93
CA ASP A 240 -6.62 -4.76 -10.44
C ASP A 240 -5.68 -4.69 -11.65
N GLY A 241 -4.48 -5.29 -11.55
CA GLY A 241 -3.54 -5.33 -12.67
C GLY A 241 -4.08 -6.07 -13.90
N GLN A 242 -4.82 -7.17 -13.70
CA GLN A 242 -5.50 -7.88 -14.78
C GLN A 242 -6.61 -7.05 -15.42
N GLN A 243 -7.34 -6.29 -14.62
CA GLN A 243 -8.40 -5.40 -15.09
C GLN A 243 -7.82 -4.22 -15.87
N ALA A 244 -6.76 -3.58 -15.36
CA ALA A 244 -6.06 -2.49 -16.06
C ALA A 244 -5.57 -2.92 -17.47
N VAL A 245 -5.01 -4.13 -17.58
CA VAL A 245 -4.61 -4.72 -18.87
C VAL A 245 -5.83 -4.97 -19.78
N SER A 246 -6.93 -5.45 -19.20
CA SER A 246 -8.17 -5.72 -19.95
C SER A 246 -8.79 -4.44 -20.50
N ASP A 247 -8.82 -3.38 -19.69
CA ASP A 247 -9.33 -2.06 -20.05
C ASP A 247 -8.46 -1.41 -21.13
N ALA A 248 -7.13 -1.49 -21.00
CA ALA A 248 -6.21 -0.99 -22.02
C ALA A 248 -6.41 -1.66 -23.38
N LYS A 249 -6.70 -2.96 -23.40
CA LYS A 249 -7.05 -3.67 -24.64
C LYS A 249 -8.44 -3.28 -25.16
N ALA A 250 -9.43 -3.22 -24.27
CA ALA A 250 -10.82 -3.00 -24.65
C ALA A 250 -11.08 -1.57 -25.15
N ASN A 251 -10.52 -0.57 -24.47
CA ASN A 251 -10.88 0.83 -24.67
C ASN A 251 -10.04 1.51 -25.76
N VAL A 252 -8.77 1.11 -25.88
CA VAL A 252 -7.82 1.74 -26.82
C VAL A 252 -6.98 0.76 -27.64
N ASN A 253 -7.21 -0.55 -27.50
CA ASN A 253 -6.44 -1.58 -28.19
C ASN A 253 -4.92 -1.41 -27.98
N ALA A 254 -4.51 -1.10 -26.75
CA ALA A 254 -3.12 -0.88 -26.38
C ALA A 254 -2.25 -2.13 -26.70
N PRO A 255 -1.17 -2.00 -27.48
CA PRO A 255 -0.28 -3.12 -27.79
C PRO A 255 0.52 -3.59 -26.58
N ALA A 256 1.07 -4.80 -26.67
CA ALA A 256 2.07 -5.26 -25.69
C ALA A 256 3.28 -4.30 -25.64
N GLY A 257 3.85 -4.14 -24.46
CA GLY A 257 4.91 -3.17 -24.16
C GLY A 257 4.39 -1.80 -23.73
N THR A 258 3.09 -1.50 -23.91
CA THR A 258 2.49 -0.24 -23.45
C THR A 258 2.67 -0.09 -21.93
N LEU A 259 3.00 1.12 -21.50
CA LEU A 259 3.10 1.51 -20.10
C LEU A 259 1.70 1.71 -19.52
N LEU A 260 1.44 1.01 -18.43
CA LEU A 260 0.26 1.22 -17.60
C LEU A 260 0.75 1.72 -16.24
N VAL A 261 0.21 2.84 -15.78
CA VAL A 261 0.56 3.44 -14.50
C VAL A 261 -0.60 3.26 -13.53
N LYS A 262 -0.38 2.58 -12.40
CA LYS A 262 -1.37 2.50 -11.33
C LYS A 262 -1.36 3.78 -10.50
N ASP A 263 -2.51 4.44 -10.41
CA ASP A 263 -2.75 5.62 -9.59
C ASP A 263 -2.99 5.23 -8.12
N ILE A 264 -2.14 5.73 -7.21
CA ILE A 264 -2.19 5.48 -5.76
C ILE A 264 -1.92 6.78 -5.02
N GLU A 265 -2.98 7.38 -4.47
CA GLU A 265 -2.91 8.72 -3.87
C GLU A 265 -2.73 8.75 -2.35
N THR A 266 -3.07 7.66 -1.64
CA THR A 266 -3.18 7.67 -0.16
C THR A 266 -2.31 6.63 0.53
N SER A 267 -2.63 5.35 0.39
CA SER A 267 -1.94 4.26 1.07
C SER A 267 -1.98 2.99 0.22
N THR A 268 -0.96 2.17 0.35
CA THR A 268 -0.87 0.85 -0.30
C THR A 268 -0.01 -0.08 0.56
N ASP A 269 0.18 -1.33 0.13
CA ASP A 269 1.13 -2.25 0.73
C ASP A 269 2.01 -2.94 -0.33
N ALA A 270 3.14 -3.49 0.13
CA ALA A 270 4.10 -4.16 -0.74
C ALA A 270 3.50 -5.35 -1.52
N SER A 271 2.50 -6.02 -0.95
CA SER A 271 1.87 -7.19 -1.56
C SER A 271 0.95 -6.82 -2.70
N PHE A 272 0.25 -5.69 -2.59
CA PHE A 272 -0.55 -5.12 -3.67
C PHE A 272 0.37 -4.67 -4.82
N LEU A 273 1.36 -3.81 -4.52
CA LEU A 273 2.30 -3.30 -5.52
C LEU A 273 2.99 -4.44 -6.27
N GLY A 274 3.51 -5.43 -5.55
CA GLY A 274 4.16 -6.60 -6.13
C GLY A 274 3.24 -7.45 -7.01
N ALA A 275 2.00 -7.68 -6.57
CA ALA A 275 1.04 -8.47 -7.32
C ALA A 275 0.53 -7.74 -8.57
N TRP A 276 0.32 -6.42 -8.48
CA TRP A 276 -0.05 -5.58 -9.61
C TRP A 276 1.06 -5.57 -10.66
N TYR A 277 2.30 -5.32 -10.24
CA TYR A 277 3.48 -5.38 -11.11
C TYR A 277 3.55 -6.71 -11.86
N ALA A 278 3.47 -7.84 -11.14
CA ALA A 278 3.57 -9.16 -11.72
C ALA A 278 2.42 -9.47 -12.71
N ALA A 279 1.20 -8.99 -12.42
CA ALA A 279 0.06 -9.16 -13.31
C ALA A 279 0.24 -8.39 -14.63
N VAL A 280 0.71 -7.16 -14.56
CA VAL A 280 0.91 -6.28 -15.74
C VAL A 280 2.12 -6.73 -16.57
N GLU A 281 3.26 -6.97 -15.92
CA GLU A 281 4.47 -7.48 -16.58
C GLU A 281 4.22 -8.87 -17.20
N GLY A 282 3.56 -9.76 -16.46
CA GLY A 282 3.21 -11.10 -16.93
C GLY A 282 2.25 -11.10 -18.13
N ALA A 283 1.47 -10.04 -18.30
CA ALA A 283 0.63 -9.83 -19.48
C ALA A 283 1.37 -9.17 -20.66
N GLY A 284 2.66 -8.86 -20.51
CA GLY A 284 3.51 -8.26 -21.53
C GLY A 284 3.41 -6.74 -21.62
N TYR A 285 2.96 -6.06 -20.58
CA TYR A 285 2.90 -4.59 -20.49
C TYR A 285 4.02 -4.06 -19.60
N THR A 286 4.32 -2.76 -19.70
CA THR A 286 5.30 -2.11 -18.82
C THR A 286 4.59 -1.61 -17.56
N PRO A 287 4.92 -2.10 -16.37
CA PRO A 287 4.29 -1.65 -15.13
C PRO A 287 4.89 -0.33 -14.62
N GLY A 288 4.03 0.60 -14.25
CA GLY A 288 4.40 1.82 -13.56
C GLY A 288 3.45 2.17 -12.42
N PHE A 289 3.87 3.09 -11.55
CA PHE A 289 3.11 3.52 -10.39
C PHE A 289 3.20 5.04 -10.22
N TYR A 290 2.05 5.66 -10.06
CA TYR A 290 1.90 7.04 -9.62
C TYR A 290 1.80 7.08 -8.10
N LEU A 291 2.81 7.64 -7.43
CA LEU A 291 3.02 7.52 -5.98
C LEU A 291 3.70 8.76 -5.38
N ASN A 292 3.50 8.97 -4.07
CA ASN A 292 4.26 9.93 -3.27
C ASN A 292 5.44 9.25 -2.55
N PRO A 293 6.69 9.46 -2.97
CA PRO A 293 7.84 8.85 -2.31
C PRO A 293 8.16 9.43 -0.93
N THR A 294 7.59 10.58 -0.58
CA THR A 294 7.79 11.24 0.72
C THR A 294 6.78 10.78 1.78
N HIS A 295 5.68 10.14 1.38
CA HIS A 295 4.70 9.57 2.30
C HIS A 295 5.24 8.26 2.89
N SER A 296 5.37 8.17 4.22
CA SER A 296 6.08 7.06 4.88
C SER A 296 5.51 5.68 4.53
N ASP A 297 4.18 5.53 4.55
CA ASP A 297 3.55 4.23 4.30
C ASP A 297 3.73 3.78 2.85
N VAL A 298 3.71 4.73 1.92
CA VAL A 298 3.92 4.47 0.49
C VAL A 298 5.39 4.14 0.23
N ASN A 299 6.32 4.82 0.92
CA ASN A 299 7.74 4.52 0.87
C ASN A 299 8.05 3.11 1.35
N ASP A 300 7.51 2.74 2.51
CA ASP A 300 7.67 1.41 3.10
C ASP A 300 7.08 0.32 2.19
N ALA A 301 5.88 0.56 1.62
CA ALA A 301 5.25 -0.37 0.69
C ALA A 301 6.08 -0.58 -0.58
N PHE A 302 6.54 0.51 -1.21
CA PHE A 302 7.36 0.44 -2.41
C PHE A 302 8.67 -0.29 -2.14
N CYS A 303 9.35 0.05 -1.04
CA CYS A 303 10.59 -0.59 -0.64
C CYS A 303 10.42 -2.06 -0.26
N GLY A 304 9.29 -2.41 0.36
CA GLY A 304 8.91 -3.81 0.57
C GLY A 304 8.73 -4.56 -0.74
N ALA A 305 8.08 -3.95 -1.74
CA ALA A 305 7.88 -4.56 -3.06
C ALA A 305 9.20 -4.74 -3.82
N VAL A 306 10.11 -3.75 -3.78
CA VAL A 306 11.48 -3.86 -4.32
C VAL A 306 12.22 -5.06 -3.71
N GLY A 307 12.08 -5.28 -2.40
CA GLY A 307 12.73 -6.39 -1.71
C GLY A 307 12.08 -7.77 -1.93
N ALA A 308 10.77 -7.80 -2.23
CA ALA A 308 9.98 -9.03 -2.26
C ALA A 308 9.65 -9.55 -3.67
N THR A 309 9.58 -8.66 -4.67
CA THR A 309 9.09 -9.00 -6.01
C THR A 309 10.24 -8.95 -7.04
N PRO A 310 10.60 -10.08 -7.68
CA PRO A 310 11.61 -10.08 -8.73
C PRO A 310 11.28 -9.09 -9.85
N GLY A 311 12.27 -8.31 -10.29
CA GLY A 311 12.11 -7.35 -11.38
C GLY A 311 11.51 -6.01 -10.99
N PHE A 312 10.80 -5.93 -9.84
CA PHE A 312 10.06 -4.73 -9.41
C PHE A 312 10.91 -3.45 -9.35
N SER A 313 12.21 -3.57 -9.10
CA SER A 313 13.15 -2.45 -9.15
C SER A 313 13.22 -1.74 -10.52
N SER A 314 12.62 -2.31 -11.57
CA SER A 314 12.53 -1.74 -12.92
C SER A 314 11.18 -1.07 -13.20
N ALA A 315 10.25 -1.07 -12.25
CA ALA A 315 8.96 -0.40 -12.42
C ALA A 315 9.15 1.09 -12.70
N ILE A 316 8.34 1.63 -13.62
CA ILE A 316 8.32 3.08 -13.86
C ILE A 316 7.71 3.78 -12.65
N VAL A 317 8.36 4.84 -12.18
CA VAL A 317 7.84 5.70 -11.12
C VAL A 317 7.37 7.01 -11.75
N HIS A 318 6.11 7.32 -11.52
CA HIS A 318 5.49 8.62 -11.73
C HIS A 318 5.36 9.29 -10.37
N SER A 319 6.31 10.15 -10.03
CA SER A 319 6.29 10.83 -8.73
C SER A 319 5.42 12.08 -8.82
N TYR A 320 4.61 12.36 -7.80
CA TYR A 320 3.90 13.64 -7.67
C TYR A 320 4.46 14.56 -6.59
N GLU A 321 5.74 14.38 -6.24
CA GLU A 321 6.43 15.27 -5.30
C GLU A 321 7.83 15.62 -5.77
N PRO A 322 8.35 16.82 -5.44
CA PRO A 322 7.63 17.90 -4.74
C PRO A 322 6.64 18.63 -5.66
N LEU A 323 5.47 19.04 -5.16
CA LEU A 323 4.63 19.99 -5.91
C LEU A 323 5.27 21.39 -5.94
N VAL A 324 5.21 22.02 -7.10
CA VAL A 324 5.73 23.36 -7.38
C VAL A 324 4.54 24.26 -7.73
N ASP A 325 3.82 24.71 -6.71
CA ASP A 325 2.63 25.54 -6.87
C ASP A 325 2.94 26.88 -7.56
N GLY A 326 2.33 27.11 -8.73
CA GLY A 326 2.52 28.33 -9.53
C GLY A 326 1.57 28.56 -10.70
N GLY A 327 0.61 27.65 -10.97
CA GLY A 327 -0.26 27.69 -12.15
C GLY A 327 0.37 27.04 -13.39
N PRO A 328 -0.26 27.13 -14.58
CA PRO A 328 0.25 26.53 -15.80
C PRO A 328 1.63 27.09 -16.15
N THR A 329 2.58 26.18 -16.32
CA THR A 329 3.97 26.44 -16.67
C THR A 329 4.28 25.76 -17.99
N GLY A 330 4.72 26.52 -18.98
CA GLY A 330 5.19 25.93 -20.23
C GLY A 330 6.45 25.09 -20.07
N PRO A 331 6.88 24.39 -21.14
CA PRO A 331 8.13 23.64 -21.18
C PRO A 331 9.37 24.47 -20.80
N SER A 332 9.33 25.79 -21.00
CA SER A 332 10.43 26.70 -20.64
C SER A 332 10.64 26.88 -19.13
N SER A 333 9.63 26.56 -18.33
CA SER A 333 9.58 26.79 -16.88
C SER A 333 9.44 25.50 -16.09
N ALA A 334 9.27 24.37 -16.76
CA ALA A 334 9.15 23.07 -16.14
C ALA A 334 10.44 22.69 -15.39
N PRO A 335 10.35 22.15 -14.16
CA PRO A 335 11.53 21.73 -13.41
C PRO A 335 12.24 20.56 -14.10
N PRO A 336 13.54 20.36 -13.83
CA PRO A 336 14.22 19.14 -14.22
C PRO A 336 13.54 17.89 -13.66
N LEU A 337 13.41 16.82 -14.45
CA LEU A 337 12.88 15.52 -14.02
C LEU A 337 13.65 14.98 -12.79
N ALA A 338 14.95 15.23 -12.72
CA ALA A 338 15.80 14.83 -11.60
C ALA A 338 15.43 15.48 -10.24
N ASN A 339 14.51 16.45 -10.23
CA ASN A 339 13.99 17.05 -9.01
C ASN A 339 12.87 16.21 -8.36
N ALA A 340 12.35 15.20 -9.06
CA ALA A 340 11.35 14.29 -8.51
C ALA A 340 11.85 13.64 -7.21
N ALA A 341 10.94 13.47 -6.25
CA ALA A 341 11.23 12.76 -5.02
C ALA A 341 11.50 11.28 -5.32
N HIS A 342 12.41 10.66 -4.57
CA HIS A 342 12.79 9.26 -4.74
C HIS A 342 12.51 8.45 -3.48
N PHE A 343 12.21 7.16 -3.66
CA PHE A 343 12.09 6.20 -2.58
C PHE A 343 13.42 5.93 -1.89
N SER A 344 13.38 5.65 -0.58
CA SER A 344 14.59 5.60 0.26
C SER A 344 15.48 4.38 -0.02
N CYS A 345 14.89 3.29 -0.47
CA CYS A 345 15.55 2.03 -0.79
C CYS A 345 16.26 2.03 -2.15
N GLY A 346 16.10 3.07 -2.98
CA GLY A 346 16.44 2.98 -4.39
C GLY A 346 15.54 1.98 -5.14
N GLY A 347 15.85 1.74 -6.42
CA GLY A 347 14.95 1.02 -7.31
C GLY A 347 13.81 1.90 -7.84
N GLY A 348 13.14 1.40 -8.87
CA GLY A 348 12.26 2.19 -9.72
C GLY A 348 13.04 2.97 -10.79
N VAL A 349 12.35 3.30 -11.89
CA VAL A 349 12.84 4.17 -12.96
C VAL A 349 11.99 5.44 -12.94
N TYR A 350 12.56 6.54 -12.45
CA TYR A 350 11.87 7.82 -12.22
C TYR A 350 11.75 8.60 -13.53
N ASP A 351 10.86 8.12 -14.38
CA ASP A 351 10.68 8.61 -15.75
C ASP A 351 9.57 9.65 -15.86
N VAL A 352 8.69 9.78 -14.86
CA VAL A 352 7.60 10.74 -14.88
C VAL A 352 7.55 11.51 -13.56
N TYR A 353 7.33 12.81 -13.64
CA TYR A 353 7.23 13.69 -12.49
C TYR A 353 6.11 14.71 -12.70
N GLN A 354 5.02 14.52 -11.96
CA GLN A 354 3.97 15.51 -11.82
C GLN A 354 4.43 16.56 -10.82
N TYR A 355 4.68 17.76 -11.32
CA TYR A 355 5.24 18.84 -10.51
C TYR A 355 4.22 19.95 -10.24
N SER A 356 3.05 19.90 -10.86
CA SER A 356 1.96 20.84 -10.62
C SER A 356 0.64 20.10 -10.67
N GLN A 357 -0.24 20.42 -9.72
CA GLN A 357 -1.65 20.07 -9.77
C GLN A 357 -2.47 21.29 -10.19
N ALA A 358 -3.56 21.03 -10.90
CA ALA A 358 -4.54 22.01 -11.32
C ALA A 358 -5.13 22.71 -10.09
N ASN A 359 -5.19 24.04 -10.12
CA ASN A 359 -5.89 24.81 -9.11
C ASN A 359 -6.98 25.68 -9.75
N GLY A 360 -8.14 25.76 -9.11
CA GLY A 360 -9.25 26.60 -9.57
C GLY A 360 -9.88 26.15 -10.90
N ASN A 361 -9.52 26.80 -12.01
CA ASN A 361 -10.14 26.61 -13.33
C ASN A 361 -9.29 25.76 -14.29
N ASP A 362 -8.09 25.35 -13.87
CA ASP A 362 -7.22 24.52 -14.70
C ASP A 362 -7.83 23.12 -14.86
N LEU A 363 -7.80 22.58 -16.09
CA LEU A 363 -8.40 21.29 -16.43
C LEU A 363 -7.38 20.15 -16.51
N TYR A 364 -6.12 20.45 -16.23
CA TYR A 364 -5.00 19.54 -16.42
C TYR A 364 -3.89 19.80 -15.40
N ASP A 365 -3.23 18.71 -15.02
CA ASP A 365 -2.02 18.71 -14.23
C ASP A 365 -0.80 18.74 -15.17
N GLN A 366 0.39 19.01 -14.63
CA GLN A 366 1.60 19.17 -15.47
C GLN A 366 2.71 18.23 -15.05
N ASP A 367 3.30 17.62 -16.08
CA ASP A 367 4.33 16.62 -15.95
C ASP A 367 5.61 16.99 -16.70
N VAL A 368 6.71 16.46 -16.21
CA VAL A 368 7.89 16.20 -17.04
C VAL A 368 8.11 14.70 -17.18
N VAL A 369 8.41 14.29 -18.41
CA VAL A 369 8.53 12.88 -18.82
C VAL A 369 9.88 12.67 -19.47
N SER A 370 10.62 11.64 -19.08
CA SER A 370 11.86 11.25 -19.74
C SER A 370 11.60 10.99 -21.23
N THR A 371 12.51 11.45 -22.11
CA THR A 371 12.36 11.13 -23.55
C THR A 371 12.50 9.65 -23.85
N ASP A 372 13.08 8.91 -22.92
CA ASP A 372 13.38 7.48 -23.03
C ASP A 372 12.30 6.61 -22.37
N THR A 373 11.23 7.21 -21.83
CA THR A 373 10.14 6.46 -21.19
C THR A 373 9.56 5.42 -22.15
N PRO A 374 9.68 4.13 -21.81
CA PRO A 374 9.19 3.06 -22.68
C PRO A 374 7.66 3.00 -22.62
N GLY A 375 7.05 2.50 -23.69
CA GLY A 375 5.64 2.11 -23.67
C GLY A 375 4.62 3.25 -23.65
N LEU A 376 5.02 4.51 -23.80
CA LEU A 376 4.05 5.57 -24.13
C LEU A 376 3.33 5.20 -25.44
N LEU A 377 2.00 5.17 -25.41
CA LEU A 377 1.13 4.81 -26.54
C LEU A 377 1.17 5.89 -27.61
#